data_AF-A0A0S8DV88-F1
#
_entry.id   AF-A0A0S8DV88-F1
#
_cell.length_a   1.000
_cell.length_b   1.000
_cell.length_c   1.000
_cell.angle_alpha   90.00
_cell.angle_beta   90.00
_cell.angle_gamma   90.00
#
_symmetry.space_group_name_H-M   'P 1'
#
loop_
_entity.id
_entity.type
_entity.pdbx_description
1 polymer ?
#
loop_
_entity_poly.entity_id
_entity_poly.type
_entity_poly.pdbx_seq_one_letter_code
_entity_poly.pdbx_strand_id
1 'polypeptide(L)'
;MFAAVAYSPLIIYRAARHNRYRRGWAQRFGKVMRRDPARRCIWLHAVSVGEVNAAKSIIEQLNSRFADFEIVISTTTDTGFARASALFGDDYQVFYFPFDFSWVVRRAFGRLRPTVCLLMELEVWPNFIGTAHRLNV
;
A
#
# COMPACT_ATOMS: atom_id res chain seq x y z
N MET A 1 23.42 1.99 33.44
CA MET A 1 24.75 1.40 33.23
C MET A 1 24.64 0.50 32.00
N PHE A 2 25.30 0.91 30.92
CA PHE A 2 25.32 0.23 29.63
C PHE A 2 25.85 -1.21 29.74
N ALA A 3 25.24 -2.17 29.02
CA ALA A 3 25.97 -3.23 28.32
C ALA A 3 25.02 -4.13 27.50
N ALA A 4 25.16 -4.00 26.17
CA ALA A 4 24.96 -5.04 25.14
C ALA A 4 23.63 -5.81 25.18
N VAL A 5 22.60 -5.41 24.43
CA VAL A 5 22.58 -5.58 22.96
C VAL A 5 23.55 -6.69 22.54
N ALA A 6 23.24 -7.92 22.93
CA ALA A 6 23.85 -9.10 22.35
C ALA A 6 23.47 -9.15 20.87
N TYR A 7 24.34 -8.54 20.08
CA TYR A 7 24.50 -8.59 18.64
C TYR A 7 24.74 -10.06 18.24
N SER A 8 23.77 -10.93 18.46
CA SER A 8 23.89 -12.32 18.04
C SER A 8 23.99 -12.30 16.51
N PRO A 9 25.10 -12.79 15.93
CA PRO A 9 25.23 -12.91 14.49
C PRO A 9 24.05 -13.68 13.92
N LEU A 10 23.44 -14.59 14.70
CA LEU A 10 22.22 -15.30 14.35
C LEU A 10 20.96 -14.45 14.38
N ILE A 11 20.79 -13.49 15.30
CA ILE A 11 19.62 -12.58 15.28
C ILE A 11 19.75 -11.58 14.14
N ILE A 12 20.94 -11.06 13.87
CA ILE A 12 21.16 -10.16 12.73
C ILE A 12 21.11 -10.92 11.41
N TYR A 13 21.65 -12.13 11.35
CA TYR A 13 21.51 -13.02 10.20
C TYR A 13 20.06 -13.45 10.01
N ARG A 14 19.31 -13.75 11.08
CA ARG A 14 17.88 -14.05 11.02
C ARG A 14 17.04 -12.82 10.71
N ALA A 15 17.42 -11.62 11.13
CA ALA A 15 16.73 -10.36 10.79
C ALA A 15 17.08 -9.87 9.38
N ALA A 16 18.29 -10.17 8.89
CA ALA A 16 18.70 -9.94 7.51
C ALA A 16 18.09 -10.99 6.57
N ARG A 17 17.98 -12.26 7.01
CA ARG A 17 17.27 -13.35 6.30
C ARG A 17 15.76 -13.21 6.39
N HIS A 18 15.21 -12.74 7.52
CA HIS A 18 13.86 -12.19 7.61
C HIS A 18 13.88 -10.80 6.99
N ASN A 19 13.97 -10.81 5.67
CA ASN A 19 13.73 -9.72 4.72
C ASN A 19 12.39 -8.97 4.95
N ARG A 20 11.64 -9.31 6.01
CA ARG A 20 10.39 -8.74 6.50
C ARG A 20 10.55 -7.27 6.90
N TYR A 21 11.70 -6.87 7.47
CA TYR A 21 11.94 -5.46 7.88
C TYR A 21 12.44 -4.55 6.76
N ARG A 22 12.98 -5.10 5.66
CA ARG A 22 13.44 -4.33 4.48
C ARG A 22 12.42 -4.32 3.34
N ARG A 23 11.52 -5.30 3.29
CA ARG A 23 10.39 -5.32 2.34
C ARG A 23 9.44 -4.17 2.67
N GLY A 24 9.11 -3.39 1.66
CA GLY A 24 8.14 -2.30 1.79
C GLY A 24 8.72 -0.90 2.01
N TRP A 25 9.97 -0.72 2.47
CA TRP A 25 10.53 0.63 2.63
C TRP A 25 10.55 1.43 1.33
N ALA A 26 10.92 0.78 0.23
CA ALA A 26 10.85 1.39 -1.09
C ALA A 26 9.42 1.84 -1.42
N GLN A 27 8.41 1.03 -1.11
CA GLN A 27 6.99 1.35 -1.33
C GLN A 27 6.53 2.49 -0.41
N ARG A 28 6.95 2.50 0.86
CA ARG A 28 6.72 3.58 1.83
C ARG A 28 7.35 4.91 1.39
N PHE A 29 8.41 4.87 0.58
CA PHE A 29 8.98 6.05 -0.10
C PHE A 29 8.43 6.26 -1.53
N GLY A 30 7.24 5.72 -1.82
CA GLY A 30 6.50 5.96 -3.06
C GLY A 30 7.03 5.19 -4.27
N LYS A 31 7.96 4.23 -4.09
CA LYS A 31 8.39 3.28 -5.14
C LYS A 31 7.36 2.15 -5.25
N VAL A 32 6.23 2.51 -5.85
CA VAL A 32 5.10 1.64 -6.18
C VAL A 32 5.05 1.44 -7.69
N MET A 33 4.53 0.30 -8.13
CA MET A 33 4.40 -0.04 -9.55
C MET A 33 2.99 -0.56 -9.81
N ARG A 34 2.53 -0.42 -11.05
CA ARG A 34 1.27 -0.98 -11.52
C ARG A 34 1.54 -2.21 -12.37
N ARG A 35 0.59 -3.15 -12.38
CA ARG A 35 0.62 -4.33 -13.23
C ARG A 35 0.24 -3.98 -14.66
N ASP A 36 -0.76 -3.12 -14.83
CA ASP A 36 -1.24 -2.69 -16.14
C ASP A 36 -1.35 -1.16 -16.22
N PRO A 37 -0.24 -0.46 -16.53
CA PRO A 37 -0.24 0.99 -16.67
C PRO A 37 -1.17 1.56 -17.75
N ALA A 38 -1.66 0.74 -18.68
CA ALA A 38 -2.56 1.18 -19.75
C ALA A 38 -4.00 1.37 -19.26
N ARG A 39 -4.40 0.67 -18.18
CA ARG A 39 -5.73 0.80 -17.59
C ARG A 39 -5.87 2.07 -16.76
N ARG A 40 -7.11 2.50 -16.52
CA ARG A 40 -7.39 3.49 -15.47
C ARG A 40 -7.14 2.87 -14.10
N CYS A 41 -6.86 3.68 -13.08
CA CYS A 41 -6.43 3.15 -11.78
C CYS A 41 -7.38 3.56 -10.66
N ILE A 42 -7.83 2.59 -9.88
CA ILE A 42 -8.50 2.80 -8.60
C ILE A 42 -7.49 2.45 -7.51
N TRP A 43 -7.20 3.39 -6.62
CA TRP A 43 -6.35 3.15 -5.46
C TRP A 43 -7.23 2.93 -4.22
N LEU A 44 -7.29 1.69 -3.75
CA LEU A 44 -7.95 1.32 -2.49
C LEU A 44 -6.95 1.28 -1.33
N HIS A 45 -7.27 1.94 -0.22
CA HIS A 45 -6.49 1.92 1.01
C HIS A 45 -7.27 1.27 2.14
N ALA A 46 -6.68 0.22 2.73
CA ALA A 46 -7.21 -0.53 3.86
C ALA A 46 -6.11 -0.70 4.92
N VAL A 47 -6.31 -0.14 6.11
CA VAL A 47 -5.30 -0.01 7.17
C VAL A 47 -5.17 -1.32 7.95
N SER A 48 -6.32 -1.94 8.26
CA SER A 48 -6.45 -3.09 9.14
C SER A 48 -6.83 -4.38 8.41
N VAL A 49 -6.66 -5.52 9.10
CA VAL A 49 -7.11 -6.83 8.61
C VAL A 49 -8.63 -6.87 8.41
N GLY A 50 -9.39 -6.18 9.28
CA GLY A 50 -10.84 -6.09 9.18
C GLY A 50 -11.28 -5.37 7.89
N GLU A 51 -10.68 -4.21 7.63
CA GLU A 51 -10.92 -3.45 6.40
C GLU A 51 -10.50 -4.22 5.15
N VAL A 52 -9.36 -4.91 5.18
CA VAL A 52 -8.91 -5.74 4.05
C VAL A 52 -9.93 -6.85 3.73
N ASN A 53 -10.56 -7.46 4.74
CA ASN A 53 -11.63 -8.42 4.51
C ASN A 53 -12.90 -7.74 3.96
N ALA A 54 -13.27 -6.56 4.47
CA ALA A 54 -14.42 -5.81 3.96
C ALA A 54 -14.21 -5.31 2.52
N ALA A 55 -12.97 -4.96 2.17
CA ALA A 55 -12.56 -4.54 0.83
C ALA A 55 -12.80 -5.64 -0.21
N LYS A 56 -12.86 -6.92 0.17
CA LYS A 56 -13.14 -8.02 -0.76
C LYS A 56 -14.45 -7.82 -1.53
N SER A 57 -15.54 -7.54 -0.81
CA SER A 57 -16.86 -7.31 -1.42
C SER A 57 -16.85 -6.06 -2.32
N ILE A 58 -16.15 -5.01 -1.90
CA ILE A 58 -16.01 -3.78 -2.68
C ILE A 58 -15.23 -4.05 -3.97
N ILE A 59 -14.11 -4.77 -3.89
CA ILE A 59 -13.28 -5.13 -5.04
C ILE A 59 -14.06 -5.99 -6.03
N GLU A 60 -14.83 -6.98 -5.57
CA GLU A 60 -15.68 -7.81 -6.43
C GLU A 60 -16.70 -6.97 -7.19
N GLN A 61 -17.37 -6.03 -6.51
CA GLN A 61 -18.32 -5.13 -7.14
C GLN A 61 -17.65 -4.18 -8.14
N LEU A 62 -16.52 -3.57 -7.76
CA LEU A 62 -15.76 -2.69 -8.65
C LEU A 62 -15.30 -3.42 -9.89
N ASN A 63 -14.75 -4.64 -9.75
CA ASN A 63 -14.29 -5.43 -10.88
C ASN A 63 -15.43 -5.78 -11.84
N SER A 64 -16.64 -6.05 -11.33
CA SER A 64 -17.81 -6.33 -12.16
C SER A 64 -18.33 -5.12 -12.96
N ARG A 65 -18.16 -3.90 -12.43
CA ARG A 65 -18.69 -2.65 -13.03
C ARG A 65 -17.66 -1.86 -13.83
N PHE A 66 -16.38 -2.03 -13.50
CA PHE A 66 -15.27 -1.21 -13.99
C PHE A 66 -14.12 -2.11 -14.48
N ALA A 67 -14.42 -3.04 -15.38
CA ALA A 67 -13.45 -4.02 -15.89
C ALA A 67 -12.23 -3.37 -16.62
N ASP A 68 -12.36 -2.12 -17.06
CA ASP A 68 -11.31 -1.33 -17.70
C ASP A 68 -10.37 -0.63 -16.68
N PHE A 69 -10.66 -0.74 -15.39
CA PHE A 69 -9.81 -0.23 -14.31
C PHE A 69 -8.95 -1.34 -13.72
N GLU A 70 -7.70 -0.99 -13.43
CA GLU A 70 -6.84 -1.73 -12.51
C GLU A 70 -7.09 -1.24 -11.09
N ILE A 71 -7.27 -2.15 -10.15
CA ILE A 71 -7.36 -1.84 -8.73
C ILE A 71 -5.99 -2.10 -8.09
N VAL A 72 -5.47 -1.10 -7.38
CA VAL A 72 -4.25 -1.23 -6.56
C VAL A 72 -4.61 -1.04 -5.10
N ILE A 73 -4.00 -1.86 -4.23
CA ILE A 73 -4.39 -1.99 -2.84
C ILE A 73 -3.20 -1.62 -1.97
N SER A 74 -3.42 -0.72 -1.03
CA SER A 74 -2.39 -0.29 -0.07
C SER A 74 -2.80 -0.56 1.36
N THR A 75 -1.81 -0.92 2.20
CA THR A 75 -2.02 -1.15 3.63
C THR A 75 -0.91 -0.50 4.46
N THR A 76 -1.20 -0.17 5.71
CA THR A 76 -0.21 0.48 6.60
C THR A 76 0.51 -0.53 7.50
N THR A 77 -0.23 -1.53 7.99
CA THR A 77 0.26 -2.54 8.94
C THR A 77 0.85 -3.77 8.24
N ASP A 78 1.79 -4.47 8.88
CA ASP A 78 2.38 -5.71 8.35
C ASP A 78 1.37 -6.85 8.31
N THR A 79 0.47 -6.92 9.30
CA THR A 79 -0.61 -7.90 9.35
C THR A 79 -1.65 -7.65 8.27
N GLY A 80 -2.02 -6.38 8.06
CA GLY A 80 -2.86 -5.96 6.93
C GLY A 80 -2.21 -6.28 5.59
N PHE A 81 -0.92 -5.99 5.42
CA PHE A 81 -0.18 -6.29 4.20
C PHE A 81 -0.13 -7.78 3.90
N ALA A 82 0.19 -8.60 4.90
CA ALA A 82 0.22 -10.05 4.76
C ALA A 82 -1.16 -10.59 4.38
N ARG A 83 -2.23 -10.08 4.99
CA ARG A 83 -3.59 -10.48 4.67
C ARG A 83 -4.01 -10.04 3.26
N ALA A 84 -3.75 -8.79 2.89
CA ALA A 84 -4.08 -8.26 1.58
C ALA A 84 -3.30 -8.98 0.48
N SER A 85 -2.03 -9.28 0.70
CA SER A 85 -1.22 -10.07 -0.22
C SER A 85 -1.75 -11.49 -0.36
N ALA A 86 -2.20 -12.13 0.72
CA ALA A 86 -2.79 -13.46 0.66
C ALA A 86 -4.16 -13.52 -0.04
N LEU A 87 -4.95 -12.44 0.04
CA LEU A 87 -6.28 -12.38 -0.57
C LEU A 87 -6.28 -11.88 -2.01
N PHE A 88 -5.41 -10.93 -2.31
CA PHE A 88 -5.46 -10.13 -3.54
C PHE A 88 -4.14 -10.14 -4.31
N GLY A 89 -3.07 -10.70 -3.74
CA GLY A 89 -1.72 -10.60 -4.32
C GLY A 89 -1.54 -11.38 -5.62
N ASP A 90 -2.44 -12.29 -5.98
CA ASP A 90 -2.38 -12.99 -7.27
C ASP A 90 -2.96 -12.16 -8.41
N ASP A 91 -4.01 -11.38 -8.14
CA ASP A 91 -4.74 -10.61 -9.17
C ASP A 91 -4.38 -9.12 -9.16
N TYR A 92 -4.10 -8.55 -7.99
CA TYR A 92 -3.96 -7.12 -7.77
C TYR A 92 -2.58 -6.73 -7.23
N GLN A 93 -2.19 -5.48 -7.47
CA GLN A 93 -0.99 -4.94 -6.84
C GLN A 93 -1.28 -4.61 -5.37
N VAL A 94 -0.58 -5.28 -4.46
CA VAL A 94 -0.58 -4.95 -3.03
C VAL A 94 0.75 -4.26 -2.66
N PHE A 95 0.69 -3.15 -1.92
CA PHE A 95 1.86 -2.40 -1.48
C PHE A 95 1.65 -1.72 -0.12
N TYR A 96 2.74 -1.33 0.54
CA TYR A 96 2.62 -0.51 1.74
C TYR A 96 2.27 0.94 1.40
N PHE A 97 1.34 1.53 2.16
CA PHE A 97 0.97 2.93 2.01
C PHE A 97 2.21 3.84 2.13
N PRO A 98 2.38 4.83 1.22
CA PRO A 98 3.47 5.79 1.30
C PRO A 98 3.40 6.60 2.58
N PHE A 99 4.56 7.00 3.12
CA PHE A 99 4.57 8.02 4.15
C PHE A 99 3.98 9.33 3.63
N ASP A 100 3.24 10.03 4.49
CA ASP A 100 2.58 11.30 4.16
C ASP A 100 3.55 12.48 4.08
N PHE A 101 4.67 12.30 3.40
CA PHE A 101 5.54 13.39 2.98
C PHE A 101 5.10 13.86 1.59
N SER A 102 4.99 15.18 1.40
CA SER A 102 4.53 15.77 0.13
C SER A 102 5.23 15.21 -1.12
N TRP A 103 6.54 15.01 -1.07
CA TRP A 103 7.33 14.46 -2.18
C TRP A 103 7.12 12.95 -2.39
N VAL A 104 6.88 12.19 -1.31
CA VAL A 104 6.59 10.75 -1.38
C VAL A 104 5.22 10.51 -1.97
N VAL A 105 4.21 11.22 -1.46
CA VAL A 105 2.83 11.15 -1.95
C VAL A 105 2.78 11.54 -3.42
N ARG A 106 3.35 12.69 -3.80
CA ARG A 106 3.42 13.11 -5.22
C ARG A 106 4.09 12.06 -6.10
N ARG A 107 5.15 11.41 -5.61
CA ARG A 107 5.84 10.32 -6.32
C ARG A 107 4.95 9.09 -6.47
N ALA A 108 4.19 8.71 -5.44
CA ALA A 108 3.23 7.62 -5.52
C ALA A 108 2.10 7.93 -6.51
N PHE A 109 1.47 9.10 -6.40
CA PHE A 109 0.45 9.58 -7.35
C PHE A 109 0.96 9.66 -8.78
N GLY A 110 2.18 10.16 -9.01
CA GLY A 110 2.78 10.24 -10.34
C GLY A 110 3.04 8.88 -10.98
N ARG A 111 3.27 7.84 -10.18
CA ARG A 111 3.47 6.46 -10.64
C ARG A 111 2.17 5.69 -10.84
N LEU A 112 1.23 5.84 -9.91
CA LEU A 112 -0.03 5.12 -9.97
C LEU A 112 -1.00 5.79 -10.95
N ARG A 113 -0.98 7.13 -11.01
CA ARG A 113 -1.94 7.97 -11.73
C ARG A 113 -3.38 7.51 -11.44
N PRO A 114 -3.78 7.49 -10.14
CA PRO A 114 -5.13 7.09 -9.76
C PRO A 114 -6.15 8.04 -10.39
N THR A 115 -7.27 7.49 -10.84
CA THR A 115 -8.46 8.25 -11.24
C THR A 115 -9.43 8.40 -10.07
N VAL A 116 -9.39 7.45 -9.13
CA VAL A 116 -10.19 7.46 -7.90
C VAL A 116 -9.36 6.89 -6.76
N CYS A 117 -9.43 7.52 -5.58
CA CYS A 117 -8.88 6.99 -4.33
C CYS A 117 -10.03 6.59 -3.38
N LEU A 118 -10.02 5.34 -2.92
CA LEU A 118 -10.99 4.81 -1.96
C LEU A 118 -10.28 4.56 -0.62
N LEU A 119 -10.69 5.27 0.42
CA LEU A 119 -10.19 5.09 1.78
C LEU A 119 -11.24 4.33 2.59
N MET A 120 -10.88 3.16 3.12
CA MET A 120 -11.81 2.30 3.88
C MET A 120 -12.17 2.86 5.27
N GLU A 121 -11.28 3.67 5.86
CA GLU A 121 -11.42 4.28 7.19
C GLU A 121 -11.12 5.80 7.09
N LEU A 122 -11.36 6.55 8.17
CA LEU A 122 -11.12 7.99 8.30
C LEU A 122 -9.62 8.35 8.48
N GLU A 123 -8.72 7.66 7.78
CA GLU A 123 -7.31 8.02 7.73
C GLU A 123 -7.08 9.18 6.75
N VAL A 124 -7.39 10.38 7.24
CA VAL A 124 -7.22 11.64 6.51
C VAL A 124 -5.77 12.10 6.62
N TRP A 125 -4.95 11.69 5.65
CA TRP A 125 -3.56 12.11 5.51
C TRP A 125 -3.47 13.45 4.76
N PRO A 126 -3.00 14.54 5.38
CA PRO A 126 -3.07 15.89 4.79
C PRO A 126 -2.37 16.02 3.44
N ASN A 127 -1.18 15.44 3.27
CA ASN A 127 -0.47 15.56 2.00
C ASN A 127 -1.09 14.67 0.92
N PHE A 128 -1.61 13.50 1.29
CA PHE A 128 -2.40 12.63 0.42
C PHE A 128 -3.63 13.35 -0.12
N ILE A 129 -4.51 13.83 0.76
CA ILE A 129 -5.75 14.51 0.38
C ILE A 129 -5.45 15.80 -0.39
N GLY A 130 -4.48 16.60 0.08
CA GLY A 130 -4.07 17.80 -0.63
C GLY A 130 -3.46 17.52 -2.00
N THR A 131 -2.87 16.34 -2.22
CA THR A 131 -2.37 15.93 -3.54
C THR A 131 -3.48 15.37 -4.42
N ALA A 132 -4.37 14.55 -3.87
CA ALA A 132 -5.56 14.06 -4.57
C ALA A 132 -6.42 15.22 -5.09
N HIS A 133 -6.74 16.18 -4.19
CA HIS A 133 -7.48 17.39 -4.53
C HIS A 133 -6.79 18.22 -5.63
N ARG A 134 -5.47 18.43 -5.54
CA ARG A 134 -4.72 19.16 -6.59
C ARG A 134 -4.73 18.46 -7.95
N LEU A 135 -4.88 17.14 -7.96
CA LEU A 135 -4.89 16.31 -9.17
C LEU A 135 -6.30 15.99 -9.65
N ASN A 136 -7.35 16.50 -8.99
CA ASN A 136 -8.75 16.17 -9.25
C ASN A 136 -9.04 14.66 -9.22
N VAL A 137 -8.53 14.00 -8.17
CA VAL A 137 -8.72 12.57 -7.89
C VAL A 137 -9.52 12.39 -6.60
#